data_AF-A0A1J3ENK4-F1
#
_entry.id   AF-A0A1J3ENK4-F1
#
_cell.length_a   1.000
_cell.length_b   1.000
_cell.length_c   1.000
_cell.angle_alpha   90.00
_cell.angle_beta   90.00
_cell.angle_gamma   90.00
#
_symmetry.space_group_name_H-M   'P 1'
#
loop_
_entity.id
_entity.type
_entity.pdbx_description
1 polymer ?
#
loop_
_entity_poly.entity_id
_entity_poly.type
_entity_poly.pdbx_seq_one_letter_code
_entity_poly.pdbx_strand_id
1 'polypeptide(L)'
;PIQKDPKLRFVSLSRALLCDSSVIMAAKSSSITLGGKGSAFSSSSVYKVASGVANVVIDSAAFERFSTKSLQLIKRSSFGIPEGLTNEEIRASLVVLLNKLLLSNSGSSSPFSSTVRSVLPVKILEILNSKNESFDFGEIEVTEGENVVLEKSWASLIGLCSIIDHKSTALSQIVDSVAALSCEATKGDITSFSSLDSGDGFGCKDAISVAGDLKVLLNGSKAVGKFDIEEISKIPRIHGKFRDVVRSLHSDARIELNSGVKGGKTGSGNSGVGEALGATLSALSKPIKSLGECSFLRAKLCFESIGNEDLRNLLFEKSSVEYENLKNDLKLAYDALFEEDYCGFAQKLNESIGIVWRIVGLEAVAAFSALSGEKKTNDEDKEKKSKDVKKAVLGKGTSVVIQFIKDNGGGGDKMEPLSQWVEQILNLFNPEGHSFESFLAKVKEIVESNDSRRLPKLPKGTRDFAEAQMVIREKAFAIIQNVFKKHGATALDTPVFELRETLMGKYGEDSKLIYDIADQGGELCSLRYDLTVPFARFVAMNGITSFKRY
;
A
#
# COMPACT_ATOMS: atom_id res chain seq x y z
N PRO A 1 -48.91 16.87 -56.84
CA PRO A 1 -49.19 17.41 -55.49
C PRO A 1 -48.29 16.73 -54.45
N ILE A 2 -46.99 17.01 -54.37
CA ILE A 2 -46.22 18.05 -53.65
C ILE A 2 -45.06 17.20 -53.06
N GLN A 3 -43.91 17.10 -53.73
CA GLN A 3 -42.71 17.93 -53.60
C GLN A 3 -41.86 17.71 -52.32
N LYS A 4 -40.59 17.33 -52.58
CA LYS A 4 -39.30 17.80 -52.00
C LYS A 4 -38.62 17.03 -50.85
N ASP A 5 -37.53 16.36 -51.25
CA ASP A 5 -36.19 16.30 -50.59
C ASP A 5 -35.62 17.72 -50.28
N PRO A 6 -34.46 17.94 -49.61
CA PRO A 6 -33.66 17.19 -48.61
C PRO A 6 -33.17 18.10 -47.43
N LYS A 7 -32.37 17.55 -46.50
CA LYS A 7 -31.55 18.19 -45.42
C LYS A 7 -32.21 18.42 -44.05
N LEU A 8 -32.00 17.45 -43.15
CA LEU A 8 -31.29 17.69 -41.88
C LEU A 8 -30.80 16.36 -41.28
N ARG A 9 -29.61 15.96 -41.74
CA ARG A 9 -28.63 15.25 -40.90
C ARG A 9 -28.34 16.12 -39.69
N PHE A 10 -28.46 15.56 -38.49
CA PHE A 10 -27.52 15.57 -37.36
C PHE A 10 -28.32 15.22 -36.08
N VAL A 11 -27.72 14.42 -35.21
CA VAL A 11 -28.22 13.93 -33.90
C VAL A 11 -29.05 12.64 -33.93
N SER A 12 -28.41 11.50 -34.23
CA SER A 12 -28.90 10.17 -33.80
C SER A 12 -27.77 9.15 -33.57
N LEU A 13 -26.73 9.53 -32.83
CA LEU A 13 -25.59 8.64 -32.52
C LEU A 13 -25.09 8.80 -31.06
N SER A 14 -26.03 8.86 -30.11
CA SER A 14 -25.71 8.89 -28.66
C SER A 14 -26.65 8.03 -27.82
N ARG A 15 -27.27 6.99 -28.40
CA ARG A 15 -28.26 6.16 -27.68
C ARG A 15 -28.10 4.64 -27.87
N ALA A 16 -26.89 4.18 -28.20
CA ALA A 16 -26.60 2.76 -28.43
C ALA A 16 -25.39 2.21 -27.64
N LEU A 17 -25.08 2.78 -26.47
CA LEU A 17 -24.07 2.26 -25.51
C LEU A 17 -24.62 2.15 -24.07
N LEU A 18 -25.94 1.99 -23.92
CA LEU A 18 -26.62 1.86 -22.61
C LEU A 18 -27.38 0.52 -22.46
N CYS A 19 -26.90 -0.55 -23.11
CA CYS A 19 -27.38 -1.90 -22.88
C CYS A 19 -26.19 -2.86 -22.82
N ASP A 20 -25.46 -2.83 -21.70
CA ASP A 20 -24.80 -4.02 -21.14
C ASP A 20 -24.68 -3.90 -19.61
N SER A 21 -25.72 -3.36 -18.97
CA SER A 21 -25.86 -3.26 -17.50
C SER A 21 -26.52 -4.51 -16.89
N SER A 22 -26.47 -5.67 -17.56
CA SER A 22 -27.21 -6.87 -17.14
C SER A 22 -26.37 -8.16 -17.09
N VAL A 23 -25.06 -8.06 -16.87
CA VAL A 23 -24.23 -9.18 -16.39
C VAL A 23 -23.38 -8.73 -15.20
N ILE A 24 -24.04 -8.12 -14.20
CA ILE A 24 -23.53 -8.15 -12.83
C ILE A 24 -23.90 -9.54 -12.30
N MET A 25 -23.03 -10.53 -12.54
CA MET A 25 -22.99 -11.70 -11.68
C MET A 25 -22.83 -11.19 -10.24
N ALA A 26 -23.72 -11.62 -9.35
CA ALA A 26 -23.76 -11.22 -7.95
C ALA A 26 -22.45 -11.55 -7.22
N ALA A 27 -21.46 -10.67 -7.34
CA ALA A 27 -20.33 -10.63 -6.43
C ALA A 27 -20.90 -10.22 -5.06
N LYS A 28 -20.86 -11.14 -4.11
CA LYS A 28 -21.20 -10.92 -2.70
C LYS A 28 -20.51 -9.62 -2.27
N SER A 29 -21.25 -8.55 -1.97
CA SER A 29 -20.64 -7.28 -1.57
C SER A 29 -19.76 -7.54 -0.35
N SER A 30 -18.47 -7.21 -0.47
CA SER A 30 -17.54 -7.40 0.64
C SER A 30 -17.98 -6.50 1.80
N SER A 31 -17.90 -6.99 3.04
CA SER A 31 -18.31 -6.23 4.23
C SER A 31 -17.13 -6.05 5.17
N ILE A 32 -16.91 -4.82 5.64
CA ILE A 32 -15.92 -4.50 6.67
C ILE A 32 -16.65 -4.30 8.00
N THR A 33 -16.29 -5.11 8.99
CA THR A 33 -16.85 -5.02 10.35
C THR A 33 -15.98 -4.13 11.24
N LEU A 34 -16.58 -3.15 11.91
CA LEU A 34 -15.91 -2.24 12.85
C LEU A 34 -16.39 -2.45 14.30
N GLY A 35 -15.51 -2.21 15.28
CA GLY A 35 -15.84 -2.23 16.71
C GLY A 35 -15.70 -3.59 17.42
N GLY A 36 -15.28 -4.63 16.71
CA GLY A 36 -15.00 -5.96 17.28
C GLY A 36 -13.87 -5.93 18.32
N LYS A 37 -13.90 -6.83 19.31
CA LYS A 37 -12.79 -6.97 20.26
C LYS A 37 -11.58 -7.56 19.53
N GLY A 38 -10.44 -6.85 19.56
CA GLY A 38 -9.21 -7.29 18.89
C GLY A 38 -9.19 -7.10 17.38
N SER A 39 -10.22 -6.48 16.77
CA SER A 39 -10.19 -6.14 15.35
C SER A 39 -9.35 -4.88 15.11
N ALA A 40 -8.40 -4.94 14.18
CA ALA A 40 -7.63 -3.78 13.73
C ALA A 40 -8.14 -3.28 12.37
N PHE A 41 -8.39 -1.98 12.28
CA PHE A 41 -8.77 -1.32 11.04
C PHE A 41 -7.52 -0.95 10.23
N SER A 42 -7.55 -1.17 8.92
CA SER A 42 -6.39 -0.99 8.03
C SER A 42 -6.69 0.01 6.92
N SER A 43 -5.66 0.62 6.36
CA SER A 43 -5.77 1.55 5.23
C SER A 43 -6.42 0.91 3.99
N SER A 44 -6.16 -0.38 3.74
CA SER A 44 -6.85 -1.13 2.66
C SER A 44 -8.34 -1.28 2.94
N SER A 45 -8.74 -1.49 4.19
CA SER A 45 -10.15 -1.53 4.59
C SER A 45 -10.83 -0.17 4.41
N VAL A 46 -10.14 0.92 4.79
CA VAL A 46 -10.61 2.30 4.54
C VAL A 46 -10.81 2.53 3.05
N TYR A 47 -9.81 2.21 2.23
CA TYR A 47 -9.86 2.42 0.79
C TYR A 47 -10.98 1.63 0.10
N LYS A 48 -11.23 0.37 0.51
CA LYS A 48 -12.35 -0.43 -0.01
C LYS A 48 -13.72 0.16 0.30
N VAL A 49 -13.87 0.81 1.46
CA VAL A 49 -15.10 1.53 1.80
C VAL A 49 -15.18 2.84 1.03
N ALA A 50 -14.07 3.59 0.93
CA ALA A 50 -13.98 4.86 0.23
C ALA A 50 -14.35 4.75 -1.26
N SER A 51 -13.84 3.70 -1.92
CA SER A 51 -14.13 3.35 -3.32
C SER A 51 -15.51 2.71 -3.53
N GLY A 52 -16.28 2.44 -2.47
CA GLY A 52 -17.61 1.82 -2.56
C GLY A 52 -17.59 0.32 -2.88
N VAL A 53 -16.43 -0.33 -2.80
CA VAL A 53 -16.26 -1.78 -3.03
C VAL A 53 -16.76 -2.61 -1.84
N ALA A 54 -16.73 -2.03 -0.63
CA ALA A 54 -17.16 -2.69 0.60
C ALA A 54 -18.21 -1.90 1.37
N ASN A 55 -19.23 -2.62 1.86
CA ASN A 55 -20.18 -2.09 2.83
C ASN A 55 -19.56 -2.11 4.24
N VAL A 56 -20.05 -1.24 5.12
CA VAL A 56 -19.64 -1.20 6.53
C VAL A 56 -20.68 -1.89 7.40
N VAL A 57 -20.24 -2.61 8.42
CA VAL A 57 -21.07 -3.22 9.45
C VAL A 57 -20.49 -2.89 10.83
N ILE A 58 -21.33 -2.55 11.79
CA ILE A 58 -20.91 -2.38 13.20
C ILE A 58 -21.09 -3.71 13.92
N ASP A 59 -20.05 -4.17 14.61
CA ASP A 59 -20.08 -5.37 15.43
C ASP A 59 -21.14 -5.26 16.53
N SER A 60 -21.93 -6.31 16.76
CA SER A 60 -22.99 -6.32 17.77
C SER A 60 -22.46 -6.00 19.18
N ALA A 61 -21.24 -6.43 19.52
CA ALA A 61 -20.62 -6.15 20.81
C ALA A 61 -20.14 -4.69 20.98
N ALA A 62 -20.16 -3.89 19.91
CA ALA A 62 -19.89 -2.46 19.98
C ALA A 62 -21.13 -1.68 20.46
N PHE A 63 -22.34 -2.17 20.17
CA PHE A 63 -23.59 -1.51 20.59
C PHE A 63 -23.75 -1.48 22.10
N GLU A 64 -23.31 -2.54 22.79
CA GLU A 64 -23.28 -2.63 24.26
C GLU A 64 -22.40 -1.55 24.93
N ARG A 65 -21.55 -0.85 24.16
CA ARG A 65 -20.66 0.21 24.68
C ARG A 65 -21.28 1.60 24.57
N PHE A 66 -22.38 1.78 23.83
CA PHE A 66 -23.01 3.09 23.65
C PHE A 66 -23.77 3.54 24.90
N SER A 67 -23.83 4.85 25.09
CA SER A 67 -24.56 5.45 26.21
C SER A 67 -26.06 5.32 26.02
N THR A 68 -26.75 4.82 27.04
CA THR A 68 -28.22 4.79 27.12
C THR A 68 -28.79 5.94 27.96
N LYS A 69 -27.92 6.85 28.44
CA LYS A 69 -28.31 7.99 29.27
C LYS A 69 -28.96 9.11 28.45
N SER A 70 -29.91 9.81 29.08
CA SER A 70 -30.37 11.11 28.59
C SER A 70 -29.25 12.14 28.79
N LEU A 71 -28.65 12.59 27.69
CA LEU A 71 -27.53 13.54 27.66
C LEU A 71 -28.02 14.86 27.04
N GLN A 72 -27.38 15.97 27.43
CA GLN A 72 -27.63 17.27 26.79
C GLN A 72 -27.17 17.23 25.33
N LEU A 73 -27.99 17.81 24.45
CA LEU A 73 -27.76 17.85 23.01
C LEU A 73 -27.38 19.25 22.58
N ILE A 74 -26.38 19.30 21.71
CA ILE A 74 -25.84 20.50 21.09
C ILE A 74 -26.14 20.37 19.59
N LYS A 75 -26.70 21.44 19.00
CA LYS A 75 -26.90 21.51 17.56
C LYS A 75 -25.59 21.86 16.86
N ARG A 76 -25.27 21.13 15.81
CA ARG A 76 -24.10 21.36 14.96
C ARG A 76 -24.50 21.29 13.50
N SER A 77 -23.85 22.08 12.66
CA SER A 77 -24.15 22.18 11.23
C SER A 77 -23.45 21.13 10.36
N SER A 78 -22.40 20.46 10.85
CA SER A 78 -21.64 19.49 10.05
C SER A 78 -20.86 18.48 10.89
N PHE A 79 -20.40 17.40 10.24
CA PHE A 79 -19.47 16.42 10.83
C PHE A 79 -18.02 16.92 10.95
N GLY A 80 -17.72 18.17 10.60
CA GLY A 80 -16.34 18.70 10.61
C GLY A 80 -15.46 18.21 9.46
N ILE A 81 -16.07 17.75 8.36
CA ILE A 81 -15.36 17.38 7.13
C ILE A 81 -15.16 18.66 6.29
N PRO A 82 -13.93 18.96 5.84
CA PRO A 82 -13.65 20.12 4.99
C PRO A 82 -14.44 20.12 3.67
N GLU A 83 -14.76 21.31 3.18
CA GLU A 83 -15.30 21.50 1.83
C GLU A 83 -14.22 21.24 0.77
N GLY A 84 -14.61 20.77 -0.42
CA GLY A 84 -13.69 20.54 -1.53
C GLY A 84 -13.05 19.15 -1.61
N LEU A 85 -13.33 18.26 -0.65
CA LEU A 85 -12.94 16.85 -0.73
C LEU A 85 -13.78 16.09 -1.78
N THR A 86 -13.16 15.14 -2.46
CA THR A 86 -13.85 14.22 -3.38
C THR A 86 -14.76 13.25 -2.61
N ASN A 87 -15.70 12.61 -3.31
CA ASN A 87 -16.59 11.62 -2.70
C ASN A 87 -15.83 10.43 -2.08
N GLU A 88 -14.70 10.02 -2.68
CA GLU A 88 -13.82 8.99 -2.11
C GLU A 88 -13.24 9.46 -0.76
N GLU A 89 -12.71 10.69 -0.71
CA GLU A 89 -12.08 11.28 0.48
C GLU A 89 -13.11 11.54 1.59
N ILE A 90 -14.33 11.96 1.24
CA ILE A 90 -15.43 12.12 2.20
C ILE A 90 -15.81 10.77 2.81
N ARG A 91 -15.95 9.71 2.00
CA ARG A 91 -16.25 8.36 2.51
C ARG A 91 -15.12 7.83 3.40
N ALA A 92 -13.86 8.05 3.03
CA ALA A 92 -12.72 7.72 3.88
C ALA A 92 -12.76 8.46 5.23
N SER A 93 -13.06 9.76 5.21
CA SER A 93 -13.19 10.59 6.41
C SER A 93 -14.32 10.07 7.32
N LEU A 94 -15.48 9.74 6.74
CA LEU A 94 -16.64 9.24 7.45
C LEU A 94 -16.40 7.87 8.09
N VAL A 95 -15.77 6.92 7.38
CA VAL A 95 -15.52 5.58 7.95
C VAL A 95 -14.48 5.64 9.07
N VAL A 96 -13.48 6.53 8.97
CA VAL A 96 -12.54 6.78 10.07
C VAL A 96 -13.26 7.42 11.25
N LEU A 97 -14.09 8.43 11.02
CA LEU A 97 -14.88 9.08 12.08
C LEU A 97 -15.77 8.07 12.80
N LEU A 98 -16.45 7.19 12.05
CA LEU A 98 -17.23 6.09 12.61
C LEU A 98 -16.36 5.20 13.51
N ASN A 99 -15.18 4.79 13.04
CA ASN A 99 -14.27 3.99 13.85
C ASN A 99 -13.82 4.73 15.13
N LYS A 100 -13.54 6.03 15.05
CA LYS A 100 -13.15 6.87 16.19
C LYS A 100 -14.27 6.98 17.24
N LEU A 101 -15.52 7.11 16.81
CA LEU A 101 -16.69 7.10 17.70
C LEU A 101 -16.82 5.75 18.43
N LEU A 102 -16.59 4.63 17.74
CA LEU A 102 -16.63 3.29 18.33
C LEU A 102 -15.48 3.05 19.34
N LEU A 103 -14.28 3.53 19.03
CA LEU A 103 -13.10 3.38 19.89
C LEU A 103 -13.17 4.23 21.16
N SER A 104 -13.79 5.40 21.09
CA SER A 104 -13.88 6.34 22.23
C SER A 104 -14.63 5.77 23.45
N ASN A 105 -15.42 4.70 23.25
CA ASN A 105 -16.12 4.00 24.34
C ASN A 105 -15.37 2.76 24.89
N SER A 106 -14.22 2.40 24.33
CA SER A 106 -13.53 1.13 24.68
C SER A 106 -12.63 1.23 25.92
N GLY A 107 -12.38 2.44 26.43
CA GLY A 107 -11.48 2.68 27.57
C GLY A 107 -12.14 2.88 28.94
N SER A 108 -13.47 2.98 29.02
CA SER A 108 -14.17 3.14 30.31
C SER A 108 -14.55 1.77 30.87
N SER A 109 -13.91 1.37 31.97
CA SER A 109 -14.27 0.18 32.77
C SER A 109 -15.67 0.26 33.39
N SER A 110 -16.36 1.39 33.25
CA SER A 110 -17.74 1.58 33.66
C SER A 110 -18.62 1.90 32.44
N PRO A 111 -19.64 1.06 32.12
CA PRO A 111 -20.64 1.37 31.09
C PRO A 111 -21.46 2.64 31.42
N PHE A 112 -21.31 3.20 32.62
CA PHE A 112 -21.96 4.45 33.04
C PHE A 112 -21.17 5.72 32.70
N SER A 113 -19.99 5.64 32.06
CA SER A 113 -19.15 6.80 31.73
C SER A 113 -19.14 7.16 30.24
N SER A 114 -19.77 6.37 29.36
CA SER A 114 -19.77 6.68 27.92
C SER A 114 -20.65 7.90 27.63
N THR A 115 -20.10 8.81 26.83
CA THR A 115 -20.77 10.05 26.41
C THR A 115 -21.23 9.97 24.96
N VAL A 116 -20.91 8.91 24.21
CA VAL A 116 -21.28 8.73 22.80
C VAL A 116 -22.50 7.81 22.69
N ARG A 117 -23.53 8.23 21.95
CA ARG A 117 -24.75 7.46 21.68
C ARG A 117 -24.61 6.67 20.38
N SER A 118 -25.56 5.76 20.13
CA SER A 118 -25.63 4.99 18.87
C SER A 118 -26.12 5.83 17.67
N VAL A 119 -26.81 6.94 17.91
CA VAL A 119 -27.49 7.73 16.86
C VAL A 119 -26.53 8.22 15.77
N LEU A 120 -25.44 8.87 16.18
CA LEU A 120 -24.46 9.42 15.24
C LEU A 120 -23.69 8.33 14.46
N PRO A 121 -23.14 7.29 15.11
CA PRO A 121 -22.55 6.14 14.41
C PRO A 121 -23.49 5.47 13.41
N VAL A 122 -24.77 5.25 13.77
CA VAL A 122 -25.75 4.64 12.87
C VAL A 122 -26.06 5.55 11.67
N LYS A 123 -26.19 6.87 11.89
CA LYS A 123 -26.38 7.82 10.77
C LYS A 123 -25.19 7.80 9.80
N ILE A 124 -23.96 7.76 10.30
CA ILE A 124 -22.76 7.66 9.46
C ILE A 124 -22.73 6.32 8.71
N LEU A 125 -23.09 5.22 9.37
CA LEU A 125 -23.19 3.89 8.76
C LEU A 125 -24.20 3.86 7.60
N GLU A 126 -25.37 4.47 7.78
CA GLU A 126 -26.40 4.59 6.75
C GLU A 126 -25.90 5.41 5.56
N ILE A 127 -25.22 6.53 5.81
CA ILE A 127 -24.63 7.36 4.76
C ILE A 127 -23.58 6.58 3.96
N LEU A 128 -22.66 5.88 4.63
CA LEU A 128 -21.59 5.10 3.99
C LEU A 128 -22.14 3.97 3.12
N ASN A 129 -23.21 3.31 3.57
CA ASN A 129 -23.84 2.21 2.84
C ASN A 129 -24.90 2.70 1.82
N SER A 130 -25.28 3.97 1.86
CA SER A 130 -26.12 4.56 0.82
C SER A 130 -25.31 4.71 -0.46
N LYS A 131 -25.90 4.38 -1.61
CA LYS A 131 -25.29 4.61 -2.93
C LYS A 131 -25.36 6.08 -3.37
N ASN A 132 -25.54 7.01 -2.43
CA ASN A 132 -25.68 8.43 -2.76
C ASN A 132 -24.32 9.00 -3.19
N GLU A 133 -24.34 9.82 -4.24
CA GLU A 133 -23.19 10.56 -4.76
C GLU A 133 -23.08 11.97 -4.17
N SER A 134 -24.10 12.42 -3.44
CA SER A 134 -24.10 13.69 -2.72
C SER A 134 -24.26 13.46 -1.21
N PHE A 135 -23.41 14.12 -0.43
CA PHE A 135 -23.46 14.09 1.02
C PHE A 135 -24.08 15.41 1.51
N ASP A 136 -25.35 15.37 1.91
CA ASP A 136 -25.94 16.41 2.74
C ASP A 136 -25.99 15.92 4.18
N PHE A 137 -25.22 16.56 5.03
CA PHE A 137 -25.10 16.17 6.43
C PHE A 137 -26.23 16.75 7.29
N GLY A 138 -26.85 17.85 6.85
CA GLY A 138 -27.87 18.60 7.57
C GLY A 138 -27.44 19.05 8.97
N GLU A 139 -28.38 19.64 9.72
CA GLU A 139 -28.17 19.83 11.16
C GLU A 139 -28.12 18.48 11.88
N ILE A 140 -27.16 18.33 12.80
CA ILE A 140 -27.00 17.15 13.64
C ILE A 140 -27.05 17.53 15.12
N GLU A 141 -27.69 16.68 15.91
CA GLU A 141 -27.74 16.81 17.36
C GLU A 141 -26.73 15.87 18.00
N VAL A 142 -25.74 16.44 18.66
CA VAL A 142 -24.61 15.73 19.24
C VAL A 142 -24.50 15.99 20.74
N THR A 143 -23.99 15.03 21.48
CA THR A 143 -23.60 15.17 22.88
C THR A 143 -22.23 15.85 22.98
N GLU A 144 -21.88 16.33 24.18
CA GLU A 144 -20.53 16.87 24.44
C GLU A 144 -19.42 15.89 24.07
N GLY A 145 -19.61 14.59 24.37
CA GLY A 145 -18.63 13.55 24.01
C GLY A 145 -18.49 13.34 22.51
N GLU A 146 -19.61 13.27 21.80
CA GLU A 146 -19.63 13.21 20.33
C GLU A 146 -18.97 14.45 19.72
N ASN A 147 -19.20 15.63 20.30
CA ASN A 147 -18.62 16.88 19.85
C ASN A 147 -17.09 16.88 19.97
N VAL A 148 -16.55 16.39 21.10
CA VAL A 148 -15.09 16.23 21.29
C VAL A 148 -14.48 15.28 20.24
N VAL A 149 -15.16 14.18 19.91
CA VAL A 149 -14.68 13.25 18.88
C VAL A 149 -14.69 13.93 17.50
N LEU A 150 -15.77 14.64 17.16
CA LEU A 150 -15.86 15.36 15.88
C LEU A 150 -14.73 16.39 15.72
N GLU A 151 -14.36 17.10 16.78
CA GLU A 151 -13.32 18.14 16.73
C GLU A 151 -11.89 17.60 16.78
N LYS A 152 -11.66 16.51 17.52
CA LYS A 152 -10.30 16.04 17.84
C LYS A 152 -9.92 14.70 17.22
N SER A 153 -10.80 14.11 16.41
CA SER A 153 -10.54 12.83 15.75
C SER A 153 -9.52 12.90 14.62
N TRP A 154 -9.35 14.08 14.00
CA TRP A 154 -8.57 14.24 12.76
C TRP A 154 -9.02 13.27 11.65
N ALA A 155 -10.32 12.92 11.63
CA ALA A 155 -10.85 11.86 10.76
C ALA A 155 -10.56 12.11 9.27
N SER A 156 -10.63 13.36 8.82
CA SER A 156 -10.36 13.72 7.43
C SER A 156 -8.89 13.52 7.05
N LEU A 157 -7.97 14.00 7.88
CA LEU A 157 -6.53 13.82 7.67
C LEU A 157 -6.14 12.33 7.69
N ILE A 158 -6.65 11.57 8.67
CA ILE A 158 -6.38 10.13 8.78
C ILE A 158 -7.01 9.36 7.60
N GLY A 159 -8.20 9.76 7.15
CA GLY A 159 -8.87 9.20 5.96
C GLY A 159 -8.04 9.40 4.69
N LEU A 160 -7.60 10.64 4.44
CA LEU A 160 -6.69 10.98 3.33
C LEU A 160 -5.37 10.22 3.44
N CYS A 161 -4.73 10.22 4.61
CA CYS A 161 -3.51 9.48 4.90
C CYS A 161 -3.67 7.97 4.59
N SER A 162 -4.83 7.38 4.89
CA SER A 162 -5.13 5.98 4.60
C SER A 162 -5.27 5.71 3.09
N ILE A 163 -5.88 6.62 2.34
CA ILE A 163 -5.95 6.53 0.87
C ILE A 163 -4.53 6.60 0.28
N ILE A 164 -3.73 7.59 0.71
CA ILE A 164 -2.34 7.79 0.29
C ILE A 164 -1.49 6.55 0.60
N ASP A 165 -1.62 5.98 1.81
CA ASP A 165 -0.93 4.76 2.22
C ASP A 165 -1.27 3.59 1.30
N HIS A 166 -2.57 3.37 1.05
CA HIS A 166 -3.02 2.29 0.18
C HIS A 166 -2.50 2.45 -1.25
N LYS A 167 -2.68 3.63 -1.86
CA LYS A 167 -2.22 3.92 -3.23
C LYS A 167 -0.70 3.85 -3.34
N SER A 168 0.04 4.33 -2.34
CA SER A 168 1.51 4.29 -2.36
C SER A 168 2.06 2.89 -2.15
N THR A 169 1.42 2.10 -1.29
CA THR A 169 1.76 0.67 -1.09
C THR A 169 1.59 -0.11 -2.38
N ALA A 170 0.44 0.03 -3.06
CA ALA A 170 0.19 -0.62 -4.34
C ALA A 170 1.20 -0.15 -5.42
N LEU A 171 1.51 1.15 -5.47
CA LEU A 171 2.49 1.69 -6.43
C LEU A 171 3.89 1.10 -6.21
N SER A 172 4.30 0.97 -4.95
CA SER A 172 5.62 0.44 -4.58
C SER A 172 5.87 -1.01 -5.03
N GLN A 173 4.78 -1.75 -5.26
CA GLN A 173 4.79 -3.16 -5.69
C GLN A 173 4.92 -3.29 -7.21
N ILE A 174 4.40 -2.33 -7.99
CA ILE A 174 4.39 -2.41 -9.45
C ILE A 174 5.47 -1.57 -10.13
N VAL A 175 5.95 -0.49 -9.50
CA VAL A 175 6.84 0.49 -10.16
C VAL A 175 8.19 -0.11 -10.58
N ASP A 176 8.67 -1.12 -9.86
CA ASP A 176 9.88 -1.87 -10.22
C ASP A 176 9.70 -2.69 -11.49
N SER A 177 8.51 -3.26 -11.71
CA SER A 177 8.20 -4.03 -12.92
C SER A 177 8.20 -3.14 -14.17
N VAL A 178 7.66 -1.91 -14.04
CA VAL A 178 7.67 -0.91 -15.10
C VAL A 178 9.09 -0.42 -15.37
N ALA A 179 9.85 -0.09 -14.32
CA ALA A 179 11.25 0.32 -14.47
C ALA A 179 12.11 -0.78 -15.10
N ALA A 180 11.85 -2.06 -14.82
CA ALA A 180 12.52 -3.17 -15.47
C ALA A 180 12.22 -3.20 -16.99
N LEU A 181 10.98 -2.98 -17.42
CA LEU A 181 10.65 -2.85 -18.85
C LEU A 181 11.45 -1.71 -19.49
N SER A 182 11.49 -0.54 -18.85
CA SER A 182 12.24 0.62 -19.34
C SER A 182 13.75 0.35 -19.42
N CYS A 183 14.32 -0.41 -18.48
CA CYS A 183 15.72 -0.83 -18.55
C CYS A 183 16.02 -1.66 -19.81
N GLU A 184 15.12 -2.57 -20.18
CA GLU A 184 15.28 -3.37 -21.41
C GLU A 184 15.05 -2.54 -22.66
N ALA A 185 14.02 -1.68 -22.66
CA ALA A 185 13.66 -0.84 -23.80
C ALA A 185 14.81 0.10 -24.19
N THR A 186 15.42 0.72 -23.18
CA THR A 186 16.56 1.65 -23.33
C THR A 186 17.91 0.94 -23.42
N LYS A 187 17.97 -0.38 -23.17
CA LYS A 187 19.20 -1.19 -23.11
C LYS A 187 20.21 -0.68 -22.07
N GLY A 188 19.71 -0.10 -20.98
CA GLY A 188 20.54 0.53 -19.96
C GLY A 188 21.37 -0.45 -19.14
N ASP A 189 22.45 0.05 -18.58
CA ASP A 189 23.34 -0.69 -17.70
C ASP A 189 22.73 -0.91 -16.31
N ILE A 190 22.85 -2.15 -15.80
CA ILE A 190 22.20 -2.60 -14.57
C ILE A 190 23.21 -3.00 -13.49
N THR A 191 24.49 -2.62 -13.65
CA THR A 191 25.53 -2.88 -12.64
C THR A 191 25.18 -2.28 -11.27
N SER A 192 24.48 -1.15 -11.26
CA SER A 192 23.96 -0.49 -10.05
C SER A 192 23.01 -1.36 -9.21
N PHE A 193 22.43 -2.43 -9.79
CA PHE A 193 21.54 -3.35 -9.07
C PHE A 193 22.33 -4.42 -8.31
N SER A 194 23.67 -4.34 -8.29
CA SER A 194 24.56 -5.29 -7.63
C SER A 194 25.00 -4.94 -6.20
N SER A 195 24.46 -3.87 -5.63
CA SER A 195 24.76 -3.44 -4.25
C SER A 195 24.56 -4.55 -3.22
N LEU A 196 25.58 -4.74 -2.37
CA LEU A 196 25.59 -5.71 -1.28
C LEU A 196 25.17 -5.03 0.03
N ASP A 197 24.49 -5.78 0.89
CA ASP A 197 24.28 -5.41 2.28
C ASP A 197 25.63 -5.33 2.98
N SER A 198 25.94 -4.17 3.60
CA SER A 198 27.15 -3.93 4.39
C SER A 198 27.31 -4.91 5.55
N GLY A 199 26.23 -5.60 5.94
CA GLY A 199 26.29 -6.64 6.95
C GLY A 199 26.38 -6.11 8.38
N ASP A 200 26.48 -4.80 8.55
CA ASP A 200 26.42 -4.09 9.83
C ASP A 200 24.98 -3.77 10.28
N GLY A 201 23.99 -4.00 9.41
CA GLY A 201 22.58 -3.72 9.69
C GLY A 201 22.14 -2.28 9.40
N PHE A 202 23.06 -1.40 8.99
CA PHE A 202 22.82 0.00 8.65
C PHE A 202 22.70 0.26 7.14
N GLY A 203 22.84 -0.78 6.31
CA GLY A 203 22.59 -0.69 4.87
C GLY A 203 21.15 -0.27 4.53
N CYS A 204 20.97 0.42 3.40
CA CYS A 204 19.65 0.79 2.89
C CYS A 204 18.90 -0.46 2.39
N LYS A 205 18.22 -1.15 3.31
CA LYS A 205 17.52 -2.42 3.08
C LYS A 205 16.55 -2.34 1.91
N ASP A 206 15.79 -1.25 1.81
CA ASP A 206 14.82 -1.04 0.73
C ASP A 206 15.48 -0.91 -0.64
N ALA A 207 16.59 -0.18 -0.75
CA ALA A 207 17.31 -0.06 -2.02
C ALA A 207 17.91 -1.40 -2.46
N ILE A 208 18.41 -2.19 -1.51
CA ILE A 208 18.91 -3.55 -1.77
C ILE A 208 17.76 -4.47 -2.19
N SER A 209 16.58 -4.34 -1.55
CA SER A 209 15.39 -5.09 -1.92
C SER A 209 14.95 -4.78 -3.35
N VAL A 210 14.83 -3.50 -3.72
CA VAL A 210 14.50 -3.07 -5.09
C VAL A 210 15.50 -3.63 -6.10
N ALA A 211 16.80 -3.51 -5.81
CA ALA A 211 17.84 -4.05 -6.68
C ALA A 211 17.71 -5.59 -6.85
N GLY A 212 17.31 -6.28 -5.78
CA GLY A 212 16.96 -7.70 -5.79
C GLY A 212 15.78 -8.02 -6.71
N ASP A 213 14.68 -7.29 -6.56
CA ASP A 213 13.45 -7.47 -7.35
C ASP A 213 13.70 -7.22 -8.84
N LEU A 214 14.42 -6.14 -9.17
CA LEU A 214 14.82 -5.82 -10.56
C LEU A 214 15.69 -6.92 -11.19
N LYS A 215 16.58 -7.53 -10.41
CA LYS A 215 17.38 -8.68 -10.88
C LYS A 215 16.53 -9.92 -11.17
N VAL A 216 15.47 -10.14 -10.40
CA VAL A 216 14.52 -11.24 -10.65
C VAL A 216 13.75 -10.96 -11.95
N LEU A 217 13.24 -9.74 -12.09
CA LEU A 217 12.49 -9.30 -13.29
C LEU A 217 13.33 -9.41 -14.57
N LEU A 218 14.59 -8.95 -14.52
CA LEU A 218 15.52 -8.91 -15.64
C LEU A 218 16.33 -10.21 -15.85
N ASN A 219 16.02 -11.27 -15.09
CA ASN A 219 16.80 -12.49 -15.12
C ASN A 219 16.84 -13.12 -16.54
N GLY A 220 18.04 -13.33 -17.06
CA GLY A 220 18.28 -13.89 -18.39
C GLY A 220 18.16 -12.90 -19.55
N SER A 221 17.93 -11.61 -19.28
CA SER A 221 17.88 -10.58 -20.32
C SER A 221 19.22 -10.42 -21.04
N LYS A 222 19.15 -10.28 -22.37
CA LYS A 222 20.24 -9.86 -23.28
C LYS A 222 19.99 -8.47 -23.86
N ALA A 223 18.94 -7.79 -23.41
CA ALA A 223 18.57 -6.46 -23.86
C ALA A 223 19.35 -5.36 -23.11
N VAL A 224 19.57 -5.56 -21.81
CA VAL A 224 20.27 -4.63 -20.88
C VAL A 224 21.81 -4.67 -20.99
N GLY A 225 22.48 -3.71 -20.34
CA GLY A 225 23.94 -3.69 -20.18
C GLY A 225 24.72 -2.98 -21.28
N LYS A 226 24.08 -2.09 -22.07
CA LYS A 226 24.71 -1.48 -23.26
C LYS A 226 25.02 0.00 -23.12
N PHE A 227 24.17 0.74 -22.43
CA PHE A 227 24.30 2.19 -22.27
C PHE A 227 24.30 2.59 -20.81
N ASP A 228 25.25 3.44 -20.41
CA ASP A 228 25.21 4.06 -19.09
C ASP A 228 24.14 5.16 -19.09
N ILE A 229 23.11 4.97 -18.27
CA ILE A 229 21.93 5.84 -18.20
C ILE A 229 21.71 6.21 -16.74
N GLU A 230 21.79 7.51 -16.46
CA GLU A 230 21.73 8.04 -15.09
C GLU A 230 20.40 7.67 -14.41
N GLU A 231 19.27 7.81 -15.11
CA GLU A 231 17.92 7.50 -14.64
C GLU A 231 17.76 6.01 -14.23
N ILE A 232 18.53 5.11 -14.85
CA ILE A 232 18.52 3.68 -14.52
C ILE A 232 19.38 3.41 -13.29
N SER A 233 20.57 4.02 -13.21
CA SER A 233 21.45 3.88 -12.04
C SER A 233 20.82 4.37 -10.73
N LYS A 234 19.89 5.34 -10.83
CA LYS A 234 19.17 5.93 -9.69
C LYS A 234 18.01 5.06 -9.16
N ILE A 235 17.52 4.08 -9.94
CA ILE A 235 16.29 3.31 -9.59
C ILE A 235 16.34 2.75 -8.17
N PRO A 236 17.38 1.99 -7.75
CA PRO A 236 17.37 1.36 -6.43
C PRO A 236 17.30 2.39 -5.30
N ARG A 237 17.95 3.54 -5.45
CA ARG A 237 17.95 4.59 -4.42
C ARG A 237 16.61 5.29 -4.33
N ILE A 238 16.00 5.63 -5.47
CA ILE A 238 14.73 6.38 -5.50
C ILE A 238 13.56 5.50 -5.08
N HIS A 239 13.43 4.32 -5.69
CA HIS A 239 12.36 3.38 -5.35
C HIS A 239 12.56 2.83 -3.94
N GLY A 240 13.81 2.61 -3.52
CA GLY A 240 14.13 2.20 -2.15
C GLY A 240 13.72 3.26 -1.12
N LYS A 241 14.01 4.54 -1.38
CA LYS A 241 13.58 5.61 -0.47
C LYS A 241 12.05 5.77 -0.45
N PHE A 242 11.38 5.55 -1.59
CA PHE A 242 9.92 5.53 -1.64
C PHE A 242 9.36 4.40 -0.76
N ARG A 243 9.86 3.16 -0.88
CA ARG A 243 9.43 2.02 -0.04
C ARG A 243 9.66 2.24 1.45
N ASP A 244 10.82 2.80 1.83
CA ASP A 244 11.14 3.15 3.21
C ASP A 244 10.10 4.10 3.82
N VAL A 245 9.79 5.20 3.13
CA VAL A 245 8.82 6.17 3.63
C VAL A 245 7.39 5.64 3.60
N VAL A 246 7.01 4.86 2.58
CA VAL A 246 5.70 4.19 2.53
C VAL A 246 5.52 3.23 3.70
N ARG A 247 6.57 2.50 4.11
CA ARG A 247 6.53 1.65 5.29
C ARG A 247 6.30 2.44 6.59
N SER A 248 6.94 3.61 6.71
CA SER A 248 6.70 4.52 7.84
C SER A 248 5.26 5.02 7.85
N LEU A 249 4.76 5.46 6.69
CA LEU A 249 3.37 5.89 6.51
C LEU A 249 2.38 4.79 6.89
N HIS A 250 2.63 3.56 6.46
CA HIS A 250 1.78 2.42 6.80
C HIS A 250 1.69 2.18 8.31
N SER A 251 2.82 2.31 9.01
CA SER A 251 2.89 2.20 10.47
C SER A 251 2.07 3.31 11.14
N ASP A 252 2.29 4.56 10.76
CA ASP A 252 1.62 5.73 11.37
C ASP A 252 0.12 5.72 11.09
N ALA A 253 -0.29 5.45 9.85
CA ALA A 253 -1.70 5.31 9.48
C ALA A 253 -2.39 4.21 10.30
N ARG A 254 -1.71 3.06 10.51
CA ARG A 254 -2.26 1.97 11.32
C ARG A 254 -2.42 2.34 12.79
N ILE A 255 -1.46 3.05 13.36
CA ILE A 255 -1.56 3.58 14.74
C ILE A 255 -2.77 4.50 14.84
N GLU A 256 -2.86 5.48 13.94
CA GLU A 256 -3.92 6.47 14.00
C GLU A 256 -5.30 5.94 13.65
N LEU A 257 -5.42 4.95 12.77
CA LEU A 257 -6.71 4.30 12.53
C LEU A 257 -7.26 3.61 13.78
N ASN A 258 -6.38 3.09 14.64
CA ASN A 258 -6.75 2.26 15.79
C ASN A 258 -6.60 2.99 17.13
N SER A 259 -6.25 4.28 17.13
CA SER A 259 -6.19 5.13 18.32
C SER A 259 -7.58 5.73 18.65
N GLY A 260 -8.00 5.69 19.91
CA GLY A 260 -9.24 6.34 20.38
C GLY A 260 -9.02 7.82 20.72
N VAL A 261 -10.08 8.64 20.67
CA VAL A 261 -10.01 10.06 21.05
C VAL A 261 -10.14 10.18 22.58
N LYS A 262 -9.18 10.84 23.23
CA LYS A 262 -9.19 11.07 24.70
C LYS A 262 -9.66 12.49 25.04
N GLY A 263 -10.81 12.62 25.70
CA GLY A 263 -11.31 13.88 26.26
C GLY A 263 -11.00 13.99 27.76
N GLY A 264 -9.97 14.75 28.15
CA GLY A 264 -9.65 14.99 29.56
C GLY A 264 -9.16 16.42 29.81
N LYS A 265 -9.42 16.96 31.01
CA LYS A 265 -8.97 18.29 31.49
C LYS A 265 -7.44 18.44 31.54
N THR A 266 -6.71 17.34 31.57
CA THR A 266 -5.27 17.27 31.34
C THR A 266 -5.06 16.97 29.85
N GLY A 267 -5.14 18.02 29.02
CA GLY A 267 -5.01 17.91 27.56
C GLY A 267 -3.65 17.32 27.17
N SER A 268 -3.64 16.48 26.12
CA SER A 268 -2.47 16.13 25.26
C SER A 268 -2.70 14.86 24.41
N GLY A 269 -3.88 14.21 24.43
CA GLY A 269 -4.03 12.90 23.78
C GLY A 269 -3.90 12.89 22.25
N ASN A 270 -4.50 13.86 21.57
CA ASN A 270 -4.58 13.92 20.10
C ASN A 270 -3.94 15.19 19.51
N SER A 271 -3.25 15.99 20.34
CA SER A 271 -2.67 17.27 19.91
C SER A 271 -1.39 17.13 19.09
N GLY A 272 -0.95 15.90 18.79
CA GLY A 272 0.24 15.61 17.99
C GLY A 272 -0.04 14.87 16.69
N VAL A 273 -1.30 14.52 16.40
CA VAL A 273 -1.67 13.68 15.24
C VAL A 273 -1.41 14.42 13.94
N GLY A 274 -1.76 15.71 13.90
CA GLY A 274 -1.52 16.58 12.75
C GLY A 274 -0.02 16.69 12.44
N GLU A 275 0.80 16.98 13.46
CA GLU A 275 2.25 17.13 13.31
C GLU A 275 2.92 15.81 12.91
N ALA A 276 2.52 14.69 13.52
CA ALA A 276 3.08 13.38 13.22
C ALA A 276 2.76 12.94 11.78
N LEU A 277 1.48 12.95 11.39
CA LEU A 277 1.09 12.59 10.03
C LEU A 277 1.59 13.61 9.00
N GLY A 278 1.59 14.90 9.35
CA GLY A 278 2.16 15.96 8.51
C GLY A 278 3.64 15.75 8.24
N ALA A 279 4.44 15.36 9.24
CA ALA A 279 5.85 15.03 9.07
C ALA A 279 6.05 13.82 8.15
N THR A 280 5.27 12.76 8.34
CA THR A 280 5.37 11.54 7.52
C THR A 280 4.94 11.76 6.08
N LEU A 281 3.83 12.49 5.84
CA LEU A 281 3.39 12.87 4.50
C LEU A 281 4.37 13.85 3.84
N SER A 282 4.97 14.77 4.60
CA SER A 282 6.03 15.65 4.12
C SER A 282 7.26 14.84 3.68
N ALA A 283 7.67 13.84 4.45
CA ALA A 283 8.74 12.93 4.07
C ALA A 283 8.41 12.14 2.78
N LEU A 284 7.14 11.86 2.49
CA LEU A 284 6.69 11.13 1.30
C LEU A 284 6.66 12.02 0.04
N SER A 285 6.39 13.31 0.18
CA SER A 285 6.28 14.26 -0.94
C SER A 285 7.52 14.27 -1.84
N LYS A 286 8.72 14.19 -1.25
CA LYS A 286 9.98 14.21 -1.99
C LYS A 286 10.23 12.91 -2.78
N PRO A 287 10.08 11.71 -2.19
CA PRO A 287 10.06 10.45 -2.94
C PRO A 287 9.02 10.41 -4.06
N ILE A 288 7.79 10.90 -3.85
CA ILE A 288 6.76 10.97 -4.91
C ILE A 288 7.26 11.81 -6.09
N LYS A 289 7.79 13.01 -5.80
CA LYS A 289 8.39 13.88 -6.82
C LYS A 289 9.49 13.17 -7.61
N SER A 290 10.45 12.58 -6.89
CA SER A 290 11.61 11.92 -7.50
C SER A 290 11.22 10.67 -8.30
N LEU A 291 10.21 9.93 -7.83
CA LEU A 291 9.67 8.76 -8.53
C LEU A 291 9.00 9.18 -9.85
N GLY A 292 8.12 10.17 -9.80
CA GLY A 292 7.45 10.73 -10.98
C GLY A 292 8.43 11.33 -11.98
N GLU A 293 9.40 12.13 -11.53
CA GLU A 293 10.43 12.71 -12.39
C GLU A 293 11.28 11.63 -13.08
N CYS A 294 11.76 10.63 -12.33
CA CYS A 294 12.56 9.56 -12.93
C CYS A 294 11.76 8.67 -13.87
N SER A 295 10.49 8.40 -13.55
CA SER A 295 9.59 7.65 -14.43
C SER A 295 9.33 8.41 -15.75
N PHE A 296 9.05 9.71 -15.67
CA PHE A 296 8.91 10.59 -16.83
C PHE A 296 10.16 10.60 -17.71
N LEU A 297 11.35 10.74 -17.12
CA LEU A 297 12.61 10.75 -17.88
C LEU A 297 12.90 9.39 -18.54
N ARG A 298 12.62 8.27 -17.87
CA ARG A 298 12.71 6.93 -18.48
C ARG A 298 11.70 6.73 -19.60
N ALA A 299 10.47 7.23 -19.46
CA ALA A 299 9.49 7.22 -20.54
C ALA A 299 10.00 7.98 -21.76
N LYS A 300 10.61 9.16 -21.54
CA LYS A 300 11.23 9.97 -22.61
C LYS A 300 12.33 9.20 -23.37
N LEU A 301 13.19 8.50 -22.66
CA LEU A 301 14.22 7.64 -23.27
C LEU A 301 13.60 6.48 -24.07
N CYS A 302 12.47 5.92 -23.62
CA CYS A 302 11.76 4.88 -24.35
C CYS A 302 11.15 5.40 -25.66
N PHE A 303 10.69 6.66 -25.71
CA PHE A 303 10.11 7.26 -26.92
C PHE A 303 11.07 7.26 -28.11
N GLU A 304 12.37 7.42 -27.87
CA GLU A 304 13.41 7.41 -28.92
C GLU A 304 13.49 6.06 -29.65
N SER A 305 13.02 4.98 -29.01
CA SER A 305 13.00 3.63 -29.57
C SER A 305 11.68 3.28 -30.26
N ILE A 306 10.66 4.14 -30.20
CA ILE A 306 9.35 3.92 -30.83
C ILE A 306 9.41 4.35 -32.29
N GLY A 307 9.13 3.45 -33.23
CA GLY A 307 9.14 3.74 -34.67
C GLY A 307 8.00 4.64 -35.15
N ASN A 308 6.81 4.49 -34.58
CA ASN A 308 5.61 5.26 -34.91
C ASN A 308 5.67 6.69 -34.36
N GLU A 309 5.72 7.67 -35.26
CA GLU A 309 5.87 9.09 -34.91
C GLU A 309 4.61 9.67 -34.24
N ASP A 310 3.41 9.27 -34.69
CA ASP A 310 2.15 9.73 -34.11
C ASP A 310 2.00 9.25 -32.66
N LEU A 311 2.31 7.98 -32.40
CA LEU A 311 2.30 7.41 -31.05
C LEU A 311 3.35 8.09 -30.17
N ARG A 312 4.56 8.32 -30.70
CA ARG A 312 5.65 8.99 -29.99
C ARG A 312 5.24 10.39 -29.54
N ASN A 313 4.66 11.17 -30.45
CA ASN A 313 4.20 12.53 -30.17
C ASN A 313 3.07 12.55 -29.15
N LEU A 314 2.09 11.65 -29.28
CA LEU A 314 0.98 11.50 -28.33
C LEU A 314 1.47 11.18 -26.92
N LEU A 315 2.38 10.22 -26.77
CA LEU A 315 2.92 9.83 -25.47
C LEU A 315 3.79 10.93 -24.86
N PHE A 316 4.58 11.63 -25.68
CA PHE A 316 5.39 12.75 -25.23
C PHE A 316 4.54 13.91 -24.71
N GLU A 317 3.47 14.27 -25.44
CA GLU A 317 2.54 15.33 -25.03
C GLU A 317 1.86 14.96 -23.70
N LYS A 318 1.23 13.78 -23.62
CA LYS A 318 0.56 13.31 -22.39
C LYS A 318 1.52 13.28 -21.19
N SER A 319 2.73 12.74 -21.38
CA SER A 319 3.70 12.62 -20.28
C SER A 319 4.20 13.98 -19.81
N SER A 320 4.38 14.93 -20.73
CA SER A 320 4.82 16.29 -20.38
C SER A 320 3.75 17.05 -19.61
N VAL A 321 2.48 16.91 -20.00
CA VAL A 321 1.34 17.51 -19.28
C VAL A 321 1.27 16.98 -17.85
N GLU A 322 1.32 15.65 -17.66
CA GLU A 322 1.27 15.06 -16.32
C GLU A 322 2.48 15.47 -15.48
N TYR A 323 3.69 15.58 -16.06
CA TYR A 323 4.87 16.01 -15.31
C TYR A 323 4.78 17.47 -14.83
N GLU A 324 4.24 18.37 -15.65
CA GLU A 324 3.99 19.75 -15.22
C GLU A 324 2.88 19.85 -14.17
N ASN A 325 1.81 19.06 -14.31
CA ASN A 325 0.78 18.94 -13.27
C ASN A 325 1.38 18.48 -11.94
N LEU A 326 2.27 17.48 -11.95
CA LEU A 326 2.94 16.98 -10.74
C LEU A 326 3.72 18.09 -10.03
N LYS A 327 4.46 18.93 -10.77
CA LYS A 327 5.22 20.03 -10.19
C LYS A 327 4.30 21.07 -9.56
N ASN A 328 3.20 21.40 -10.23
CA ASN A 328 2.23 22.39 -9.76
C ASN A 328 1.51 21.90 -8.50
N ASP A 329 1.02 20.66 -8.50
CA ASP A 329 0.30 20.08 -7.35
C ASP A 329 1.21 19.95 -6.12
N LEU A 330 2.46 19.52 -6.30
CA LEU A 330 3.41 19.47 -5.19
C LEU A 330 3.76 20.86 -4.66
N LYS A 331 3.80 21.89 -5.51
CA LYS A 331 4.00 23.27 -5.05
C LYS A 331 2.83 23.71 -4.17
N LEU A 332 1.59 23.51 -4.64
CA LEU A 332 0.39 23.81 -3.86
C LEU A 332 0.34 23.00 -2.54
N ALA A 333 0.80 21.75 -2.57
CA ALA A 333 0.92 20.92 -1.38
C ALA A 333 1.88 21.57 -0.36
N TYR A 334 3.06 22.00 -0.79
CA TYR A 334 4.01 22.66 0.12
C TYR A 334 3.49 24.01 0.64
N ASP A 335 2.74 24.76 -0.17
CA ASP A 335 2.12 26.01 0.28
C ASP A 335 1.09 25.71 1.41
N ALA A 336 0.24 24.69 1.24
CA ALA A 336 -0.70 24.25 2.29
C ALA A 336 0.03 23.74 3.56
N LEU A 337 1.13 23.00 3.40
CA LEU A 337 1.95 22.56 4.53
C LEU A 337 2.58 23.74 5.29
N PHE A 338 3.00 24.79 4.57
CA PHE A 338 3.55 26.01 5.16
C PHE A 338 2.50 26.78 5.97
N GLU A 339 1.25 26.72 5.54
CA GLU A 339 0.09 27.28 6.26
C GLU A 339 -0.43 26.38 7.40
N GLU A 340 0.27 25.28 7.71
CA GLU A 340 -0.12 24.25 8.69
C GLU A 340 -1.48 23.58 8.37
N ASP A 341 -1.96 23.69 7.12
CA ASP A 341 -3.12 22.95 6.63
C ASP A 341 -2.72 21.53 6.20
N TYR A 342 -2.62 20.64 7.20
CA TYR A 342 -2.29 19.24 6.97
C TYR A 342 -3.32 18.52 6.09
N CYS A 343 -4.61 18.89 6.17
CA CYS A 343 -5.67 18.28 5.37
C CYS A 343 -5.53 18.68 3.89
N GLY A 344 -5.37 19.97 3.60
CA GLY A 344 -5.12 20.47 2.25
C GLY A 344 -3.81 19.93 1.67
N PHE A 345 -2.76 19.84 2.50
CA PHE A 345 -1.51 19.20 2.11
C PHE A 345 -1.72 17.73 1.71
N ALA A 346 -2.42 16.94 2.54
CA ALA A 346 -2.71 15.54 2.24
C ALA A 346 -3.57 15.38 0.98
N GLN A 347 -4.56 16.25 0.77
CA GLN A 347 -5.38 16.26 -0.44
C GLN A 347 -4.53 16.46 -1.70
N LYS A 348 -3.71 17.51 -1.73
CA LYS A 348 -2.82 17.78 -2.89
C LYS A 348 -1.78 16.68 -3.09
N LEU A 349 -1.34 16.04 -2.01
CA LEU A 349 -0.44 14.89 -2.10
C LEU A 349 -1.13 13.64 -2.67
N ASN A 350 -2.41 13.40 -2.34
CA ASN A 350 -3.22 12.33 -2.94
C ASN A 350 -3.40 12.56 -4.46
N GLU A 351 -3.69 13.79 -4.88
CA GLU A 351 -3.73 14.18 -6.30
C GLU A 351 -2.38 13.92 -7.00
N SER A 352 -1.28 14.32 -6.35
CA SER A 352 0.09 14.09 -6.85
C SER A 352 0.42 12.61 -7.03
N ILE A 353 -0.01 11.74 -6.12
CA ILE A 353 0.14 10.28 -6.26
C ILE A 353 -0.64 9.79 -7.48
N GLY A 354 -1.86 10.26 -7.70
CA GLY A 354 -2.65 9.97 -8.90
C GLY A 354 -1.94 10.36 -10.20
N ILE A 355 -1.26 11.51 -10.21
CA ILE A 355 -0.42 11.92 -11.34
C ILE A 355 0.76 10.97 -11.54
N VAL A 356 1.47 10.59 -10.48
CA VAL A 356 2.59 9.64 -10.58
C VAL A 356 2.14 8.28 -11.12
N TRP A 357 0.96 7.78 -10.73
CA TRP A 357 0.37 6.58 -11.31
C TRP A 357 0.21 6.70 -12.84
N ARG A 358 -0.27 7.84 -13.34
CA ARG A 358 -0.40 8.10 -14.78
C ARG A 358 0.96 8.18 -15.47
N ILE A 359 1.95 8.83 -14.87
CA ILE A 359 3.32 8.90 -15.40
C ILE A 359 3.94 7.49 -15.50
N VAL A 360 3.79 6.68 -14.44
CA VAL A 360 4.29 5.28 -14.43
C VAL A 360 3.54 4.43 -15.46
N GLY A 361 2.24 4.63 -15.63
CA GLY A 361 1.48 3.99 -16.72
C GLY A 361 2.00 4.38 -18.10
N LEU A 362 2.27 5.67 -18.33
CA LEU A 362 2.83 6.17 -19.59
C LEU A 362 4.25 5.62 -19.85
N GLU A 363 5.08 5.51 -18.81
CA GLU A 363 6.36 4.80 -18.88
C GLU A 363 6.16 3.34 -19.34
N ALA A 364 5.19 2.63 -18.77
CA ALA A 364 4.90 1.25 -19.13
C ALA A 364 4.45 1.12 -20.60
N VAL A 365 3.56 2.01 -21.07
CA VAL A 365 3.13 2.05 -22.48
C VAL A 365 4.31 2.32 -23.41
N ALA A 366 5.18 3.26 -23.04
CA ALA A 366 6.37 3.61 -23.81
C ALA A 366 7.34 2.43 -23.94
N ALA A 367 7.68 1.81 -22.81
CA ALA A 367 8.57 0.66 -22.75
C ALA A 367 7.98 -0.55 -23.48
N PHE A 368 6.68 -0.80 -23.31
CA PHE A 368 5.97 -1.85 -24.03
C PHE A 368 6.03 -1.65 -25.54
N SER A 369 5.78 -0.43 -26.01
CA SER A 369 5.79 -0.10 -27.44
C SER A 369 7.19 -0.26 -28.05
N ALA A 370 8.22 0.19 -27.32
CA ALA A 370 9.61 0.02 -27.72
C ALA A 370 10.06 -1.46 -27.78
N LEU A 371 9.59 -2.31 -26.87
CA LEU A 371 9.97 -3.72 -26.77
C LEU A 371 9.16 -4.65 -27.67
N SER A 372 7.87 -4.37 -27.84
CA SER A 372 6.97 -5.23 -28.60
C SER A 372 7.33 -5.23 -30.09
N GLY A 373 7.94 -4.15 -30.61
CA GLY A 373 8.35 -4.01 -32.00
C GLY A 373 7.13 -4.19 -32.89
N GLU A 374 6.47 -3.09 -33.25
CA GLU A 374 5.26 -3.14 -34.07
C GLU A 374 5.43 -4.10 -35.26
N LYS A 375 4.42 -4.96 -35.47
CA LYS A 375 4.21 -5.60 -36.77
C LYS A 375 4.16 -4.46 -37.77
N LYS A 376 5.08 -4.43 -38.73
CA LYS A 376 5.02 -3.50 -39.87
C LYS A 376 3.62 -3.60 -40.49
N THR A 377 2.78 -2.60 -40.25
CA THR A 377 1.72 -2.23 -41.19
C THR A 377 2.43 -1.64 -42.39
N ASN A 378 2.65 -2.48 -43.40
CA ASN A 378 2.78 -2.16 -44.82
C ASN A 378 3.05 -3.49 -45.54
N ASP A 379 1.97 -4.22 -45.83
CA ASP A 379 1.96 -5.10 -47.00
C ASP A 379 1.99 -4.18 -48.22
N GLU A 380 3.20 -3.86 -48.68
CA GLU A 380 3.56 -3.46 -50.05
C GLU A 380 5.02 -2.98 -50.01
N ASP A 381 5.96 -3.92 -49.87
CA ASP A 381 7.24 -3.90 -50.59
C ASP A 381 8.10 -5.09 -50.14
N LYS A 382 7.82 -6.25 -50.74
CA LYS A 382 8.83 -7.30 -50.88
C LYS A 382 9.76 -6.86 -52.01
N GLU A 383 10.90 -6.26 -51.67
CA GLU A 383 12.20 -6.77 -52.10
C GLU A 383 13.38 -5.92 -51.60
N LYS A 384 14.35 -6.63 -51.02
CA LYS A 384 15.79 -6.33 -50.89
C LYS A 384 16.28 -5.39 -49.76
N LYS A 385 17.04 -6.06 -48.87
CA LYS A 385 18.04 -5.60 -47.88
C LYS A 385 17.51 -5.07 -46.53
N SER A 386 17.66 -5.87 -45.47
CA SER A 386 18.83 -5.76 -44.56
C SER A 386 18.68 -6.61 -43.28
N LYS A 387 19.75 -7.37 -43.00
CA LYS A 387 20.25 -7.92 -41.72
C LYS A 387 19.23 -8.37 -40.65
N ASP A 388 19.32 -9.66 -40.31
CA ASP A 388 18.83 -10.27 -39.07
C ASP A 388 19.15 -9.41 -37.82
N VAL A 389 18.20 -8.56 -37.40
CA VAL A 389 18.18 -8.04 -36.03
C VAL A 389 17.56 -9.13 -35.17
N LYS A 390 18.40 -10.04 -34.65
CA LYS A 390 17.98 -11.02 -33.63
C LYS A 390 17.32 -10.24 -32.48
N LYS A 391 16.01 -10.39 -32.30
CA LYS A 391 15.26 -9.79 -31.19
C LYS A 391 15.94 -10.21 -29.89
N ALA A 392 16.41 -9.22 -29.11
CA ALA A 392 17.15 -9.50 -27.88
C ALA A 392 16.26 -10.29 -26.92
N VAL A 393 16.82 -11.31 -26.27
CA VAL A 393 16.11 -12.11 -25.27
C VAL A 393 15.76 -11.19 -24.10
N LEU A 394 14.47 -11.11 -23.75
CA LEU A 394 13.99 -10.34 -22.61
C LEU A 394 14.15 -11.13 -21.32
N GLY A 395 14.13 -10.42 -20.19
CA GLY A 395 14.09 -11.00 -18.86
C GLY A 395 12.87 -11.91 -18.69
N LYS A 396 13.02 -12.96 -17.87
CA LYS A 396 11.93 -13.90 -17.60
C LYS A 396 10.72 -13.19 -17.00
N GLY A 397 10.94 -12.31 -16.02
CA GLY A 397 9.86 -11.59 -15.36
C GLY A 397 9.23 -10.52 -16.26
N THR A 398 10.05 -9.72 -16.92
CA THR A 398 9.56 -8.70 -17.87
C THR A 398 8.80 -9.31 -19.05
N SER A 399 9.20 -10.50 -19.51
CA SER A 399 8.45 -11.24 -20.55
C SER A 399 7.03 -11.60 -20.11
N VAL A 400 6.85 -11.99 -18.84
CA VAL A 400 5.52 -12.29 -18.27
C VAL A 400 4.68 -11.02 -18.17
N VAL A 401 5.28 -9.90 -17.74
CA VAL A 401 4.62 -8.59 -17.69
C VAL A 401 4.16 -8.14 -19.09
N ILE A 402 5.03 -8.24 -20.10
CA ILE A 402 4.67 -7.94 -21.50
C ILE A 402 3.54 -8.83 -21.99
N GLN A 403 3.57 -10.12 -21.67
CA GLN A 403 2.50 -11.03 -22.06
C GLN A 403 1.17 -10.65 -21.41
N PHE A 404 1.18 -10.31 -20.11
CA PHE A 404 -0.01 -9.82 -19.42
C PHE A 404 -0.58 -8.55 -20.08
N ILE A 405 0.27 -7.58 -20.46
CA ILE A 405 -0.16 -6.38 -21.17
C ILE A 405 -0.76 -6.73 -22.54
N LYS A 406 -0.19 -7.70 -23.27
CA LYS A 406 -0.77 -8.16 -24.56
C LYS A 406 -2.14 -8.80 -24.40
N ASP A 407 -2.30 -9.63 -23.37
CA ASP A 407 -3.51 -10.39 -23.14
C ASP A 407 -4.68 -9.47 -22.69
N ASN A 408 -4.38 -8.37 -22.02
CA ASN A 408 -5.39 -7.48 -21.42
C ASN A 408 -5.48 -6.08 -22.08
N GLY A 409 -4.48 -5.65 -22.85
CA GLY A 409 -4.36 -4.32 -23.45
C GLY A 409 -4.80 -4.23 -24.91
N GLY A 410 -5.65 -5.15 -25.38
CA GLY A 410 -6.25 -5.07 -26.71
C GLY A 410 -5.28 -5.33 -27.87
N GLY A 411 -4.93 -6.60 -28.10
CA GLY A 411 -4.12 -7.05 -29.24
C GLY A 411 -4.90 -7.88 -30.28
N GLY A 412 -6.20 -7.63 -30.46
CA GLY A 412 -7.07 -8.43 -31.32
C GLY A 412 -7.56 -7.70 -32.57
N ASP A 413 -6.86 -7.86 -33.69
CA ASP A 413 -7.29 -7.78 -35.11
C ASP A 413 -8.23 -6.64 -35.61
N LYS A 414 -8.60 -5.66 -34.79
CA LYS A 414 -9.40 -4.49 -35.18
C LYS A 414 -8.67 -3.21 -34.81
N MET A 415 -8.47 -2.35 -35.81
CA MET A 415 -7.73 -1.10 -35.72
C MET A 415 -8.52 -0.07 -34.89
N GLU A 416 -8.32 -0.07 -33.58
CA GLU A 416 -8.80 1.00 -32.70
C GLU A 416 -7.90 2.25 -32.82
N PRO A 417 -8.44 3.46 -32.60
CA PRO A 417 -7.63 4.68 -32.53
C PRO A 417 -6.49 4.56 -31.51
N LEU A 418 -5.28 5.03 -31.86
CA LEU A 418 -4.09 4.97 -31.00
C LEU A 418 -4.34 5.53 -29.58
N SER A 419 -5.16 6.58 -29.48
CA SER A 419 -5.54 7.16 -28.19
C SER A 419 -6.34 6.19 -27.31
N GLN A 420 -7.30 5.45 -27.88
CA GLN A 420 -8.09 4.47 -27.13
C GLN A 420 -7.23 3.29 -26.67
N TRP A 421 -6.32 2.85 -27.52
CA TRP A 421 -5.38 1.78 -27.19
C TRP A 421 -4.43 2.17 -26.04
N VAL A 422 -3.88 3.40 -26.06
CA VAL A 422 -3.06 3.91 -24.94
C VAL A 422 -3.86 3.92 -23.64
N GLU A 423 -5.10 4.42 -23.66
CA GLU A 423 -5.96 4.45 -22.47
C GLU A 423 -6.30 3.05 -21.94
N GLN A 424 -6.46 2.05 -22.81
CA GLN A 424 -6.68 0.66 -22.40
C GLN A 424 -5.50 0.11 -21.59
N ILE A 425 -4.26 0.35 -22.05
CA ILE A 425 -3.07 -0.08 -21.31
C ILE A 425 -2.93 0.71 -20.01
N LEU A 426 -3.16 2.03 -20.03
CA LEU A 426 -3.13 2.85 -18.81
C LEU A 426 -4.11 2.34 -17.75
N ASN A 427 -5.29 1.87 -18.16
CA ASN A 427 -6.28 1.28 -17.25
C ASN A 427 -5.80 -0.01 -16.57
N LEU A 428 -4.81 -0.73 -17.12
CA LEU A 428 -4.21 -1.89 -16.44
C LEU A 428 -3.39 -1.47 -15.21
N PHE A 429 -2.89 -0.24 -15.21
CA PHE A 429 -2.13 0.36 -14.12
C PHE A 429 -2.99 1.25 -13.22
N ASN A 430 -4.29 1.39 -13.49
CA ASN A 430 -5.19 2.16 -12.64
C ASN A 430 -5.55 1.33 -11.39
N PRO A 431 -5.26 1.78 -10.16
CA PRO A 431 -5.63 1.06 -8.93
C PRO A 431 -7.12 0.74 -8.79
N GLU A 432 -7.97 1.55 -9.44
CA GLU A 432 -9.43 1.39 -9.45
C GLU A 432 -9.92 0.43 -10.56
N GLY A 433 -9.01 -0.02 -11.42
CA GLY A 433 -9.29 -0.92 -12.54
C GLY A 433 -9.50 -2.37 -12.09
N HIS A 434 -10.49 -3.04 -12.67
CA HIS A 434 -10.80 -4.45 -12.38
C HIS A 434 -9.63 -5.42 -12.68
N SER A 435 -8.75 -5.08 -13.62
CA SER A 435 -7.58 -5.88 -14.00
C SER A 435 -6.35 -5.63 -13.15
N PHE A 436 -6.34 -4.55 -12.34
CA PHE A 436 -5.18 -4.15 -11.56
C PHE A 436 -4.81 -5.16 -10.47
N GLU A 437 -5.80 -5.68 -9.73
CA GLU A 437 -5.55 -6.71 -8.70
C GLU A 437 -4.93 -7.99 -9.29
N SER A 438 -5.37 -8.38 -10.50
CA SER A 438 -4.79 -9.51 -11.23
C SER A 438 -3.35 -9.22 -11.67
N PHE A 439 -3.10 -8.00 -12.17
CA PHE A 439 -1.76 -7.55 -12.54
C PHE A 439 -0.81 -7.55 -11.34
N LEU A 440 -1.27 -6.98 -10.22
CA LEU A 440 -0.52 -6.89 -8.98
C LEU A 440 -0.15 -8.27 -8.43
N ALA A 441 -1.11 -9.19 -8.41
CA ALA A 441 -0.88 -10.58 -8.02
C ALA A 441 0.18 -11.26 -8.92
N LYS A 442 0.15 -10.98 -10.23
CA LYS A 442 1.13 -11.52 -11.18
C LYS A 442 2.53 -10.97 -10.94
N VAL A 443 2.67 -9.66 -10.73
CA VAL A 443 3.97 -9.04 -10.41
C VAL A 443 4.53 -9.60 -9.11
N LYS A 444 3.68 -9.77 -8.10
CA LYS A 444 4.06 -10.36 -6.80
C LYS A 444 4.55 -11.81 -6.96
N GLU A 445 3.83 -12.63 -7.72
CA GLU A 445 4.24 -14.01 -8.04
C GLU A 445 5.63 -14.05 -8.68
N ILE A 446 5.93 -13.14 -9.62
CA ILE A 446 7.24 -13.06 -10.28
C ILE A 446 8.34 -12.71 -9.27
N VAL A 447 8.16 -11.68 -8.46
CA VAL A 447 9.17 -11.21 -7.50
C VAL A 447 9.40 -12.25 -6.38
N GLU A 448 8.35 -12.94 -5.96
CA GLU A 448 8.43 -14.02 -4.96
C GLU A 448 8.94 -15.34 -5.54
N SER A 449 8.84 -15.55 -6.87
CA SER A 449 9.35 -16.75 -7.53
C SER A 449 10.87 -16.83 -7.41
N ASN A 450 11.30 -17.72 -6.52
CA ASN A 450 12.63 -17.73 -5.92
C ASN A 450 13.69 -18.42 -6.80
N ASP A 451 13.47 -18.49 -8.11
CA ASP A 451 14.02 -19.53 -9.00
C ASP A 451 15.51 -19.42 -9.31
N SER A 452 16.22 -18.39 -8.82
CA SER A 452 17.62 -18.20 -9.24
C SER A 452 18.60 -17.64 -8.23
N ARG A 453 18.23 -17.23 -7.00
CA ARG A 453 19.20 -16.43 -6.23
C ARG A 453 19.16 -16.35 -4.71
N ARG A 454 18.46 -17.23 -3.99
CA ARG A 454 18.80 -17.40 -2.56
C ARG A 454 19.77 -18.55 -2.41
N LEU A 455 21.06 -18.24 -2.36
CA LEU A 455 22.00 -19.08 -1.60
C LEU A 455 21.46 -19.10 -0.18
N PRO A 456 20.96 -20.24 0.34
CA PRO A 456 20.44 -20.31 1.69
C PRO A 456 21.54 -19.84 2.65
N LYS A 457 21.30 -18.72 3.33
CA LYS A 457 22.22 -18.17 4.31
C LYS A 457 21.58 -18.26 5.69
N LEU A 458 22.38 -18.61 6.68
CA LEU A 458 21.95 -18.60 8.06
C LEU A 458 21.65 -17.16 8.50
N PRO A 459 20.56 -16.93 9.25
CA PRO A 459 20.37 -15.66 9.96
C PRO A 459 21.60 -15.35 10.82
N LYS A 460 22.00 -14.08 10.90
CA LYS A 460 23.16 -13.67 11.69
C LYS A 460 23.00 -14.10 13.15
N GLY A 461 24.05 -14.64 13.75
CA GLY A 461 24.04 -15.14 15.12
C GLY A 461 23.44 -16.54 15.29
N THR A 462 22.94 -17.16 14.21
CA THR A 462 22.53 -18.57 14.21
C THR A 462 23.62 -19.47 13.66
N ARG A 463 23.58 -20.76 14.03
CA ARG A 463 24.49 -21.78 13.53
C ARG A 463 23.74 -23.09 13.33
N ASP A 464 24.06 -23.79 12.26
CA ASP A 464 23.66 -25.19 12.10
C ASP A 464 24.58 -26.08 12.93
N PHE A 465 24.02 -27.18 13.44
CA PHE A 465 24.79 -28.25 14.06
C PHE A 465 24.72 -29.48 13.18
N ALA A 466 25.87 -29.90 12.66
CA ALA A 466 25.96 -31.10 11.84
C ALA A 466 25.90 -32.38 12.68
N GLU A 467 25.74 -33.53 12.02
CA GLU A 467 25.59 -34.85 12.63
C GLU A 467 26.57 -35.11 13.80
N ALA A 468 27.87 -34.93 13.57
CA ALA A 468 28.89 -35.18 14.59
C ALA A 468 28.70 -34.29 15.84
N GLN A 469 28.26 -33.05 15.67
CA GLN A 469 27.99 -32.13 16.80
C GLN A 469 26.70 -32.53 17.52
N MET A 470 25.68 -32.95 16.79
CA MET A 470 24.40 -33.38 17.37
C MET A 470 24.55 -34.65 18.21
N VAL A 471 25.31 -35.65 17.74
CA VAL A 471 25.57 -36.89 18.50
C VAL A 471 26.22 -36.59 19.86
N ILE A 472 27.18 -35.68 19.90
CA ILE A 472 27.84 -35.26 21.15
C ILE A 472 26.86 -34.51 22.05
N ARG A 473 26.08 -33.58 21.48
CA ARG A 473 25.09 -32.78 22.22
C ARG A 473 24.00 -33.65 22.82
N GLU A 474 23.45 -34.59 22.06
CA GLU A 474 22.43 -35.54 22.54
C GLU A 474 22.95 -36.38 23.71
N LYS A 475 24.18 -36.90 23.60
CA LYS A 475 24.81 -37.65 24.71
C LYS A 475 24.98 -36.78 25.95
N ALA A 476 25.46 -35.54 25.79
CA ALA A 476 25.62 -34.61 26.90
C ALA A 476 24.26 -34.26 27.55
N PHE A 477 23.25 -33.92 26.74
CA PHE A 477 21.91 -33.62 27.23
C PHE A 477 21.29 -34.83 27.94
N ALA A 478 21.45 -36.05 27.43
CA ALA A 478 20.93 -37.26 28.08
C ALA A 478 21.51 -37.43 29.49
N ILE A 479 22.81 -37.23 29.67
CA ILE A 479 23.46 -37.31 30.98
C ILE A 479 22.90 -36.25 31.92
N ILE A 480 22.84 -34.99 31.47
CA ILE A 480 22.35 -33.85 32.25
C ILE A 480 20.89 -34.06 32.66
N GLN A 481 20.01 -34.38 31.71
CA GLN A 481 18.60 -34.63 31.96
C GLN A 481 18.39 -35.79 32.96
N ASN A 482 19.18 -36.86 32.85
CA ASN A 482 19.09 -38.00 33.77
C ASN A 482 19.42 -37.60 35.22
N VAL A 483 20.38 -36.70 35.42
CA VAL A 483 20.68 -36.16 36.75
C VAL A 483 19.51 -35.34 37.28
N PHE A 484 18.98 -34.41 36.48
CA PHE A 484 17.84 -33.58 36.89
C PHE A 484 16.57 -34.40 37.20
N LYS A 485 16.27 -35.41 36.38
CA LYS A 485 15.17 -36.36 36.64
C LYS A 485 15.33 -37.09 37.96
N LYS A 486 16.55 -37.54 38.31
CA LYS A 486 16.83 -38.19 39.60
C LYS A 486 16.56 -37.27 40.80
N HIS A 487 16.63 -35.94 40.62
CA HIS A 487 16.33 -34.94 41.65
C HIS A 487 14.89 -34.41 41.58
N GLY A 488 13.99 -35.06 40.82
CA GLY A 488 12.57 -34.74 40.75
C GLY A 488 12.24 -33.50 39.92
N ALA A 489 13.12 -33.09 39.00
CA ALA A 489 12.83 -32.05 38.03
C ALA A 489 12.14 -32.64 36.78
N THR A 490 11.29 -31.85 36.13
CA THR A 490 10.50 -32.23 34.96
C THR A 490 10.91 -31.40 33.73
N ALA A 491 10.85 -31.99 32.53
CA ALA A 491 11.08 -31.23 31.30
C ALA A 491 10.02 -30.14 31.13
N LEU A 492 10.46 -28.91 30.83
CA LEU A 492 9.57 -27.83 30.41
C LEU A 492 10.23 -27.07 29.28
N ASP A 493 9.66 -27.19 28.08
CA ASP A 493 10.02 -26.34 26.96
C ASP A 493 9.02 -25.19 26.85
N THR A 494 9.53 -23.97 26.80
CA THR A 494 8.75 -22.75 26.60
C THR A 494 9.00 -22.23 25.17
N PRO A 495 8.21 -21.30 24.64
CA PRO A 495 8.48 -20.69 23.34
C PRO A 495 9.86 -20.01 23.26
N VAL A 496 10.51 -20.06 22.10
CA VAL A 496 11.85 -19.47 21.86
C VAL A 496 11.84 -17.94 21.86
N PHE A 497 10.67 -17.35 21.63
CA PHE A 497 10.43 -15.92 21.70
C PHE A 497 9.31 -15.61 22.70
N GLU A 498 9.34 -14.40 23.24
CA GLU A 498 8.32 -13.88 24.15
C GLU A 498 7.84 -12.52 23.64
N LEU A 499 6.68 -12.07 24.13
CA LEU A 499 6.24 -10.70 23.88
C LEU A 499 7.30 -9.72 24.40
N ARG A 500 7.64 -8.71 23.62
CA ARG A 500 8.66 -7.71 23.96
C ARG A 500 8.37 -7.06 25.32
N GLU A 501 7.10 -6.78 25.61
CA GLU A 501 6.66 -6.25 26.91
C GLU A 501 6.98 -7.18 28.09
N THR A 502 6.91 -8.49 27.89
CA THR A 502 7.21 -9.49 28.93
C THR A 502 8.69 -9.50 29.29
N LEU A 503 9.57 -9.17 28.34
CA LEU A 503 11.02 -9.10 28.53
C LEU A 503 11.49 -7.73 29.04
N MET A 504 10.89 -6.64 28.53
CA MET A 504 11.29 -5.27 28.87
C MET A 504 10.85 -4.79 30.26
N GLY A 505 9.82 -5.40 30.86
CA GLY A 505 9.26 -4.95 32.14
C GLY A 505 10.17 -5.08 33.36
N LYS A 506 11.30 -5.81 33.27
CA LYS A 506 12.18 -6.09 34.44
C LYS A 506 13.63 -5.65 34.29
N TYR A 507 14.07 -5.26 33.09
CA TYR A 507 15.49 -5.04 32.81
C TYR A 507 15.67 -3.69 32.10
N GLY A 508 16.27 -2.74 32.81
CA GLY A 508 16.61 -1.41 32.29
C GLY A 508 17.81 -1.45 31.34
N GLU A 509 19.03 -1.27 31.87
CA GLU A 509 20.28 -1.16 31.08
C GLU A 509 20.67 -2.43 30.29
N ASP A 510 20.16 -3.62 30.69
CA ASP A 510 20.42 -4.91 30.04
C ASP A 510 19.54 -5.19 28.80
N SER A 511 18.73 -4.22 28.38
CA SER A 511 17.92 -4.27 27.15
C SER A 511 18.74 -4.51 25.86
N LYS A 512 20.07 -4.33 25.91
CA LYS A 512 21.01 -4.59 24.80
C LYS A 512 21.14 -6.06 24.39
N LEU A 513 20.67 -7.00 25.22
CA LEU A 513 20.71 -8.45 24.94
C LEU A 513 19.46 -8.97 24.22
N ILE A 514 18.46 -8.11 23.99
CA ILE A 514 17.20 -8.49 23.39
C ILE A 514 17.31 -8.40 21.86
N TYR A 515 17.10 -9.51 21.17
CA TYR A 515 16.99 -9.55 19.71
C TYR A 515 15.51 -9.51 19.33
N ASP A 516 15.05 -8.35 18.85
CA ASP A 516 13.66 -8.14 18.45
C ASP A 516 13.34 -8.89 17.14
N ILE A 517 12.16 -9.51 17.12
CA ILE A 517 11.56 -10.14 15.94
C ILE A 517 10.14 -9.58 15.75
N ALA A 518 9.79 -9.24 14.52
CA ALA A 518 8.41 -8.83 14.22
C ALA A 518 7.59 -10.06 13.87
N ASP A 519 6.47 -10.27 14.55
CA ASP A 519 5.45 -11.22 14.09
C ASP A 519 4.72 -10.64 12.86
N GLN A 520 4.21 -11.52 11.99
CA GLN A 520 3.39 -11.17 10.83
C GLN A 520 2.08 -10.46 11.24
N GLY A 521 1.60 -10.65 12.47
CA GLY A 521 0.44 -9.95 13.04
C GLY A 521 0.74 -8.54 13.59
N GLY A 522 2.00 -8.12 13.62
CA GLY A 522 2.42 -6.83 14.16
C GLY A 522 2.63 -6.80 15.68
N GLU A 523 2.50 -7.95 16.36
CA GLU A 523 2.93 -8.07 17.76
C GLU A 523 4.46 -7.98 17.85
N LEU A 524 4.93 -7.13 18.76
CA LEU A 524 6.36 -6.98 19.03
C LEU A 524 6.82 -8.16 19.88
N CYS A 525 7.58 -9.06 19.28
CA CYS A 525 8.17 -10.21 19.94
C CYS A 525 9.69 -10.03 20.02
N SER A 526 10.35 -10.75 20.93
CA SER A 526 11.81 -10.81 20.96
C SER A 526 12.27 -12.22 21.34
N LEU A 527 13.44 -12.63 20.84
CA LEU A 527 14.06 -13.89 21.24
C LEU A 527 14.35 -13.87 22.75
N ARG A 528 14.07 -14.99 23.41
CA ARG A 528 14.43 -15.17 24.82
C ARG A 528 15.95 -15.17 24.96
N TYR A 529 16.49 -14.32 25.83
CA TYR A 529 17.91 -14.32 26.17
C TYR A 529 18.22 -15.29 27.32
N ASP A 530 17.21 -15.62 28.13
CA ASP A 530 17.29 -16.61 29.19
C ASP A 530 16.08 -17.55 29.18
N LEU A 531 16.10 -18.56 30.05
CA LEU A 531 14.97 -19.46 30.24
C LEU A 531 14.11 -19.07 31.46
N THR A 532 14.52 -18.09 32.26
CA THR A 532 13.89 -17.73 33.55
C THR A 532 12.59 -16.96 33.33
N VAL A 533 12.58 -15.98 32.43
CA VAL A 533 11.37 -15.17 32.17
C VAL A 533 10.23 -16.01 31.59
N PRO A 534 10.45 -16.84 30.53
CA PRO A 534 9.43 -17.77 30.03
C PRO A 534 8.91 -18.72 31.11
N PHE A 535 9.80 -19.18 32.00
CA PHE A 535 9.42 -20.07 33.10
C PHE A 535 8.54 -19.38 34.13
N ALA A 536 8.89 -18.16 34.55
CA ALA A 536 8.09 -17.38 35.49
C ALA A 536 6.69 -17.09 34.93
N ARG A 537 6.60 -16.74 33.64
CA ARG A 537 5.32 -16.57 32.95
C ARG A 537 4.50 -17.86 32.98
N PHE A 538 5.09 -18.99 32.62
CA PHE A 538 4.42 -20.29 32.64
C PHE A 538 3.87 -20.62 34.04
N VAL A 539 4.68 -20.46 35.08
CA VAL A 539 4.29 -20.69 36.48
C VAL A 539 3.13 -19.78 36.89
N ALA A 540 3.21 -18.49 36.55
CA ALA A 540 2.18 -17.51 36.88
C ALA A 540 0.85 -17.76 36.16
N MET A 541 0.89 -18.03 34.84
CA MET A 541 -0.31 -18.30 34.04
C MET A 541 -1.08 -19.54 34.51
N ASN A 542 -0.38 -20.52 35.09
CA ASN A 542 -0.97 -21.77 35.55
C ASN A 542 -1.21 -21.82 37.07
N GLY A 543 -0.93 -20.73 37.80
CA GLY A 543 -1.12 -20.68 39.27
C GLY A 543 -0.26 -21.68 40.04
N ILE A 544 0.93 -22.03 39.55
CA ILE A 544 1.80 -23.05 40.14
C ILE A 544 2.61 -22.44 41.29
N THR A 545 2.63 -23.08 42.45
CA THR A 545 3.34 -22.58 43.66
C THR A 545 4.77 -23.10 43.79
N SER A 546 5.07 -24.29 43.26
CA SER A 546 6.42 -24.87 43.26
C SER A 546 6.62 -25.74 42.02
N PHE A 547 7.74 -25.54 41.32
CA PHE A 547 8.08 -26.32 40.14
C PHE A 547 9.61 -26.43 39.99
N LYS A 548 10.12 -27.64 39.72
CA LYS A 548 11.52 -27.89 39.39
C LYS A 548 11.59 -28.33 37.93
N ARG A 549 12.39 -27.64 37.12
CA ARG A 549 12.55 -27.97 35.71
C ARG A 549 14.00 -28.16 35.29
N TYR A 550 14.18 -28.78 34.14
CA TYR A 550 15.43 -28.84 33.41
C TYR A 550 15.24 -28.56 31.93
#